data_AF-A0A3B8YYH2-F1
#
_entry.id   AF-A0A3B8YYH2-F1
#
_cell.length_a   1.000
_cell.length_b   1.000
_cell.length_c   1.000
_cell.angle_alpha   90.00
_cell.angle_beta   90.00
_cell.angle_gamma   90.00
#
_symmetry.space_group_name_H-M   'P 1'
#
loop_
_entity.id
_entity.type
_entity.pdbx_description
1 polymer ?
#
loop_
_entity_poly.entity_id
_entity_poly.type
_entity_poly.pdbx_seq_one_letter_code
_entity_poly.pdbx_strand_id
1 'polypeptide(L)'
;FGIGYFVSVMAAQVLFGMIASVIVMWFSRQREFRADSGGAQLAGRGKMIAALEALKNPHTEVEMPQQFSAFGISPGHRSRFGALFMSHPPLDERIDALQRGS
;
A
#
# COMPACT_ATOMS: atom_id res chain seq x y z
N PHE A 1 -27.16 5.61 -31.03
CA PHE A 1 -26.65 6.21 -29.78
C PHE A 1 -25.97 7.52 -30.11
N GLY A 2 -26.25 8.60 -29.37
CA GLY A 2 -25.67 9.92 -29.61
C GLY A 2 -24.52 10.27 -28.65
N ILE A 3 -23.86 11.40 -28.91
CA ILE A 3 -22.74 11.90 -28.08
C ILE A 3 -23.14 12.05 -26.60
N GLY A 4 -24.37 12.47 -26.31
CA GLY A 4 -24.85 12.62 -24.92
C GLY A 4 -24.83 11.31 -24.12
N TYR A 5 -25.21 10.20 -24.75
CA TYR A 5 -25.13 8.88 -24.13
C TYR A 5 -23.67 8.49 -23.85
N PHE A 6 -22.78 8.65 -24.84
CA PHE A 6 -21.36 8.34 -24.67
C PHE A 6 -20.70 9.15 -23.55
N VAL A 7 -20.96 10.46 -23.50
CA VAL A 7 -20.43 11.35 -22.46
C VAL A 7 -20.96 10.95 -21.08
N SER A 8 -22.25 10.65 -20.96
CA SER A 8 -22.83 10.22 -19.68
C SER A 8 -22.21 8.91 -19.16
N VAL A 9 -21.97 7.94 -20.05
CA VAL A 9 -21.37 6.65 -19.68
C VAL A 9 -19.91 6.83 -19.29
N MET A 10 -19.14 7.63 -20.03
CA MET A 10 -17.75 7.94 -19.68
C MET A 10 -17.64 8.65 -18.33
N ALA A 11 -18.50 9.66 -18.08
CA ALA A 11 -18.52 10.36 -16.80
C ALA A 11 -18.85 9.42 -15.64
N ALA A 12 -19.87 8.57 -15.79
CA ALA A 12 -20.24 7.57 -14.81
C ALA A 12 -19.10 6.58 -14.54
N GLN A 13 -18.44 6.08 -15.59
CA GLN A 13 -17.33 5.14 -15.45
C GLN A 13 -16.16 5.74 -14.67
N VAL A 14 -15.78 6.99 -14.95
CA VAL A 14 -14.70 7.67 -14.22
C VAL A 14 -15.09 7.87 -12.76
N LEU A 15 -16.31 8.32 -12.50
CA LEU A 15 -16.80 8.57 -11.14
C LEU A 15 -16.84 7.28 -10.32
N PHE A 16 -17.47 6.23 -10.84
CA PHE A 16 -17.55 4.94 -10.15
C PHE A 16 -16.18 4.29 -10.01
N GLY A 17 -15.31 4.40 -11.02
CA GLY A 17 -13.93 3.92 -10.95
C GLY A 17 -13.12 4.61 -9.84
N MET A 18 -13.31 5.91 -9.66
CA MET A 18 -12.66 6.67 -8.59
C MET A 18 -13.17 6.25 -7.20
N ILE A 19 -14.47 6.06 -7.03
CA ILE A 19 -15.04 5.60 -5.75
C ILE A 19 -14.57 4.17 -5.45
N ALA A 20 -14.60 3.28 -6.45
CA ALA A 20 -14.14 1.92 -6.30
C ALA A 20 -12.66 1.85 -5.90
N SER A 21 -11.80 2.68 -6.49
CA SER A 21 -10.37 2.71 -6.14
C SER A 21 -10.14 3.15 -4.69
N VAL A 22 -10.89 4.15 -4.20
CA VAL A 22 -10.85 4.57 -2.79
C VAL A 22 -11.20 3.43 -1.85
N ILE A 23 -12.28 2.69 -2.15
CA ILE A 23 -12.72 1.55 -1.34
C ILE A 23 -11.66 0.44 -1.33
N VAL A 24 -11.11 0.08 -2.48
CA VAL A 24 -10.06 -0.95 -2.60
C VAL A 24 -8.81 -0.55 -1.81
N MET A 25 -8.36 0.70 -1.96
CA MET A 25 -7.20 1.21 -1.20
C MET A 25 -7.45 1.19 0.31
N TRP A 26 -8.66 1.55 0.76
CA TRP A 26 -9.02 1.49 2.17
C TRP A 26 -9.04 0.04 2.69
N PHE A 27 -9.64 -0.89 1.95
CA PHE A 27 -9.68 -2.31 2.33
C PHE A 27 -8.28 -2.94 2.35
N SER A 28 -7.40 -2.55 1.42
CA SER A 28 -6.00 -2.99 1.41
C SER A 28 -5.28 -2.61 2.70
N ARG A 29 -5.44 -1.35 3.14
CA ARG A 29 -4.89 -0.86 4.41
C ARG A 29 -5.45 -1.62 5.61
N GLN A 30 -6.77 -1.82 5.66
CA GLN A 30 -7.43 -2.52 6.77
C GLN A 30 -6.94 -3.98 6.91
N ARG A 31 -6.74 -4.67 5.78
CA ARG A 31 -6.22 -6.05 5.79
C ARG A 31 -4.80 -6.11 6.34
N GLU A 32 -3.95 -5.15 6.00
CA GLU A 32 -2.56 -5.10 6.46
C GLU A 32 -2.48 -4.96 7.99
N PHE A 33 -3.20 -4.00 8.58
CA PHE A 33 -3.24 -3.83 10.04
C PHE A 33 -3.80 -5.06 10.75
N ARG A 34 -4.78 -5.74 10.15
CA ARG A 34 -5.32 -6.99 10.69
C ARG A 34 -4.32 -8.15 10.61
N ALA A 35 -3.49 -8.18 9.58
CA ALA A 35 -2.39 -9.14 9.48
C ALA A 35 -1.33 -8.87 10.56
N ASP A 36 -1.02 -7.60 10.81
CA ASP A 36 -0.09 -7.18 11.88
C ASP A 36 -0.59 -7.56 13.27
N SER A 37 -1.86 -7.27 13.57
CA SER A 37 -2.47 -7.65 14.83
C SER A 37 -2.50 -9.18 15.00
N GLY A 38 -2.80 -9.92 13.93
CA GLY A 38 -2.77 -11.39 13.95
C GLY A 38 -1.36 -11.93 14.19
N GLY A 39 -0.35 -11.38 13.51
CA GLY A 39 1.05 -11.73 13.73
C GLY A 39 1.52 -11.41 15.15
N ALA A 40 1.11 -10.25 15.69
CA ALA A 40 1.39 -9.86 17.06
C ALA A 40 0.71 -10.79 18.10
N GLN A 41 -0.50 -11.27 17.83
CA GLN A 41 -1.19 -12.24 18.69
C GLN A 41 -0.51 -13.61 18.70
N LEU A 42 0.03 -14.04 17.56
CA LEU A 42 0.68 -15.36 17.42
C LEU A 42 2.14 -15.36 17.88
N ALA A 43 2.93 -14.37 17.48
CA ALA A 43 4.38 -14.32 17.74
C ALA A 43 4.77 -13.43 18.93
N GLY A 44 3.87 -12.54 19.35
CA GLY A 44 4.12 -11.49 20.33
C GLY A 44 4.35 -10.14 19.67
N ARG A 45 3.65 -9.13 20.19
CA ARG A 45 3.68 -7.73 19.73
C ARG A 45 5.10 -7.15 19.59
N GLY A 46 5.97 -7.35 20.57
CA GLY A 46 7.35 -6.87 20.51
C GLY A 46 8.16 -7.48 19.36
N LYS A 47 7.94 -8.77 19.05
CA LYS A 47 8.61 -9.43 17.92
C LYS A 47 8.09 -8.90 16.58
N MET A 48 6.79 -8.61 16.50
CA MET A 48 6.21 -8.03 15.30
C MET A 48 6.74 -6.62 15.03
N ILE A 49 6.84 -5.77 16.07
CA ILE A 49 7.47 -4.45 15.97
C ILE A 49 8.92 -4.58 15.50
N ALA A 50 9.72 -5.44 16.14
CA ALA A 50 11.12 -5.65 15.75
C ALA A 50 11.27 -6.15 14.30
N ALA A 51 10.34 -6.98 13.82
CA ALA A 51 10.32 -7.43 12.43
C ALA A 51 10.01 -6.29 11.46
N LEU A 52 9.05 -5.43 11.77
CA LEU A 52 8.74 -4.24 10.96
C LEU A 52 9.90 -3.23 10.97
N GLU A 53 10.58 -3.05 12.10
CA GLU A 53 11.79 -2.23 12.21
C GLU A 53 12.95 -2.81 11.40
N ALA A 54 13.12 -4.13 11.39
CA ALA A 54 14.11 -4.80 10.55
C ALA A 54 13.82 -4.59 9.05
N LEU A 55 12.55 -4.62 8.64
CA LEU A 55 12.13 -4.31 7.26
C LEU A 55 12.40 -2.86 6.86
N LYS A 56 12.44 -1.91 7.82
CA LYS A 56 12.80 -0.51 7.54
C LYS A 56 14.28 -0.35 7.19
N ASN A 57 15.15 -1.26 7.63
CA ASN A 57 16.58 -1.21 7.34
C ASN A 57 16.87 -1.87 5.99
N PRO A 58 17.12 -1.10 4.93
CA PRO A 58 17.27 -1.62 3.57
C PRO A 58 18.68 -2.19 3.31
N HIS A 59 19.42 -2.57 4.36
CA HIS A 59 20.80 -3.07 4.23
C HIS A 59 20.91 -4.39 3.48
N THR A 60 19.79 -5.01 3.13
CA THR A 60 19.73 -5.94 2.01
C THR A 60 19.49 -5.13 0.74
N GLU A 61 20.54 -4.51 0.21
CA GLU A 61 20.60 -4.18 -1.23
C GLU A 61 20.44 -5.52 -1.96
N VAL A 62 19.20 -5.90 -2.24
CA VAL A 62 18.95 -6.87 -3.29
C VAL A 62 19.38 -6.16 -4.55
N GLU A 63 20.59 -6.45 -5.04
CA GLU A 63 21.06 -6.02 -6.34
C GLU A 63 19.98 -6.41 -7.35
N MET A 64 19.13 -5.45 -7.71
CA MET A 64 18.02 -5.68 -8.62
C MET A 64 18.62 -5.95 -9.99
N PRO A 65 18.41 -7.14 -10.56
CA PRO A 65 18.91 -7.45 -11.88
C PRO A 65 18.40 -6.40 -12.89
N GLN A 66 19.28 -5.91 -13.77
CA GLN A 66 18.99 -4.78 -14.67
C GLN A 66 17.71 -4.97 -15.51
N GLN A 67 17.28 -6.21 -15.74
CA GLN A 67 16.00 -6.55 -16.38
C GLN A 67 14.74 -5.99 -15.68
N PHE A 68 14.80 -5.65 -14.40
CA PHE A 68 13.66 -5.08 -13.67
C PHE A 68 13.47 -3.57 -13.89
N SER A 69 14.50 -2.85 -14.35
CA SER A 69 14.35 -1.42 -14.69
C SER A 69 13.47 -1.21 -15.93
N ALA A 70 13.46 -2.18 -16.85
CA ALA A 70 12.59 -2.19 -18.04
C ALA A 70 11.09 -2.25 -17.71
N PHE A 71 10.72 -2.69 -16.50
CA PHE A 71 9.34 -2.67 -15.98
C PHE A 71 8.98 -1.36 -15.26
N GLY A 72 9.85 -0.35 -15.28
CA GLY A 72 9.58 0.97 -14.66
C GLY A 72 9.72 1.01 -13.14
N ILE A 73 10.31 -0.02 -12.53
CA ILE A 73 10.52 -0.09 -11.08
C ILE A 73 11.84 0.64 -10.75
N SER A 74 11.74 1.93 -10.40
CA SER A 74 12.89 2.74 -9.95
C SER A 74 12.87 2.93 -8.42
N PRO A 75 13.96 2.60 -7.71
CA PRO A 75 14.00 2.65 -6.24
C PRO A 75 14.05 4.08 -5.65
N GLY A 76 14.19 5.12 -6.47
CA GLY A 76 14.49 6.48 -6.01
C GLY A 76 13.34 7.50 -5.95
N HIS A 77 12.16 7.22 -6.52
CA HIS A 77 11.08 8.21 -6.59
C HIS A 77 10.01 7.98 -5.52
N ARG A 78 10.32 8.31 -4.26
CA ARG A 78 9.29 8.59 -3.24
C ARG A 78 8.60 9.92 -3.56
N SER A 79 7.83 9.92 -4.65
CA SER A 79 6.92 11.02 -4.98
C SER A 79 5.79 11.04 -3.94
N ARG A 80 5.35 12.23 -3.54
CA ARG A 80 4.19 12.42 -2.63
C ARG A 80 2.90 11.82 -3.21
N PHE A 81 2.84 11.58 -4.51
CA PHE A 81 1.78 10.82 -5.18
C PHE A 81 1.91 9.29 -5.04
N GLY A 82 3.11 8.79 -4.71
CA GLY A 82 3.37 7.38 -4.46
C GLY A 82 2.59 6.83 -3.27
N ALA A 83 2.29 7.66 -2.25
CA ALA A 83 1.45 7.25 -1.12
C ALA A 83 0.01 6.88 -1.55
N LEU A 84 -0.48 7.42 -2.67
CA LEU A 84 -1.79 7.07 -3.25
C LEU A 84 -1.74 5.78 -4.09
N PHE A 85 -0.55 5.36 -4.54
CA PHE A 85 -0.34 4.11 -5.30
C PHE A 85 0.39 3.03 -4.47
N MET A 86 0.78 3.33 -3.24
CA MET A 86 1.31 2.37 -2.29
C MET A 86 0.15 1.51 -1.79
N SER A 87 0.13 0.26 -2.24
CA SER A 87 -0.88 -0.73 -1.83
C SER A 87 -0.88 -1.04 -0.33
N HIS A 88 0.17 -0.62 0.40
CA HIS A 88 0.36 -0.86 1.83
C HIS A 88 0.68 0.45 2.58
N PRO A 89 0.19 0.61 3.82
CA PRO A 89 0.55 1.74 4.67
C PRO A 89 2.06 1.74 4.97
N PRO A 90 2.68 2.90 5.19
CA PRO A 90 4.09 2.98 5.55
C PRO A 90 4.38 2.19 6.84
N LEU A 91 5.59 1.65 6.93
CA LEU A 91 5.99 0.81 8.07
C LEU A 91 5.87 1.55 9.41
N ASP A 92 6.09 2.86 9.43
CA ASP A 92 5.92 3.71 10.62
C ASP A 92 4.49 3.67 11.18
N GLU A 93 3.48 3.84 10.32
CA GLU A 93 2.07 3.79 10.75
C GLU A 93 1.69 2.42 11.33
N ARG A 94 2.27 1.35 10.79
CA ARG A 94 2.06 -0.03 11.25
C ARG A 94 2.68 -0.27 12.63
N ILE A 95 3.92 0.20 12.82
CA ILE A 95 4.61 0.14 14.12
C ILE A 95 3.84 0.95 15.16
N ASP A 96 3.40 2.17 14.82
CA ASP A 96 2.63 3.03 15.73
C ASP A 96 1.28 2.40 16.13
N ALA A 97 0.60 1.72 15.20
CA ALA A 97 -0.63 0.97 15.53
C ALA A 97 -0.32 -0.14 16.54
N LEU A 98 0.73 -0.93 16.27
CA LEU A 98 1.26 -1.95 17.17
C LEU A 98 1.92 -1.39 18.42
N GLN A 99 2.13 -0.10 18.60
CA GLN A 99 2.59 0.49 19.87
C GLN A 99 1.43 1.03 20.70
N ARG A 100 0.34 1.49 20.05
CA ARG A 100 -0.83 2.09 20.71
C ARG A 100 -1.83 1.12 21.32
N GLY A 101 -1.88 -0.13 20.86
CA GLY A 101 -2.62 -1.19 21.59
C GLY A 101 -3.68 -1.90 20.77
N SER A 102 -3.67 -1.74 19.45
CA SER A 102 -4.56 -2.50 18.55
C SER A 102 -4.32 -4.00 18.64
#